data_AF-A0A416ZI14-F1
#
_entry.id   AF-A0A416ZI14-F1
#
_cell.length_a   1.000
_cell.length_b   1.000
_cell.length_c   1.000
_cell.angle_alpha   90.00
_cell.angle_beta   90.00
_cell.angle_gamma   90.00
#
_symmetry.space_group_name_H-M   'P 1'
#
loop_
_entity.id
_entity.type
_entity.pdbx_description
1 polymer ?
#
loop_
_entity_poly.entity_id
_entity_poly.type
_entity_poly.pdbx_seq_one_letter_code
_entity_poly.pdbx_strand_id
1 'polypeptide(L)'
;MGMKADQEISLDFEGLLSYLRSKTRVFMDVDGHEYYVTHTDGYWRVQDCERLNDKGRFVDCSELVTTLPELVELPWLDGKSVHDLTDCATFYESIQEGWVTPDGVEPVAAEAAEAEEATEVATAEE
;
A
#
# COMPACT_ATOMS: atom_id res chain seq x y z
N MET A 1 8.16 -8.35 1.43
CA MET A 1 6.95 -7.59 1.05
C MET A 1 7.40 -6.30 0.40
N GLY A 2 6.56 -5.64 -0.41
CA GLY A 2 6.91 -4.30 -0.90
C GLY A 2 6.94 -3.29 0.25
N MET A 3 7.60 -2.16 0.05
CA MET A 3 7.51 -1.01 0.95
C MET A 3 6.37 -0.10 0.46
N LYS A 4 5.56 0.40 1.38
CA LYS A 4 4.54 1.41 1.07
C LYS A 4 5.26 2.71 0.67
N ALA A 5 4.84 3.30 -0.43
CA ALA A 5 5.32 4.63 -0.84
C ALA A 5 4.83 5.70 0.13
N ASP A 6 5.60 6.78 0.25
CA ASP A 6 5.23 7.95 1.04
C ASP A 6 4.09 8.74 0.38
N GLN A 7 4.06 8.75 -0.96
CA GLN A 7 3.07 9.46 -1.74
C GLN A 7 1.79 8.65 -1.93
N GLU A 8 0.65 9.27 -1.62
CA GLU A 8 -0.66 8.76 -1.97
C GLU A 8 -0.92 8.79 -3.48
N ILE A 9 -1.74 7.85 -3.94
CA ILE A 9 -2.24 7.77 -5.31
C ILE A 9 -3.75 7.90 -5.24
N SER A 10 -4.29 8.95 -5.86
CA SER A 10 -5.73 9.08 -6.07
C SER A 10 -6.15 8.14 -7.19
N LEU A 11 -6.87 7.07 -6.85
CA LEU A 11 -7.43 6.11 -7.78
C LEU A 11 -8.94 6.01 -7.55
N ASP A 12 -9.73 6.26 -8.59
CA ASP A 12 -11.11 5.77 -8.64
C ASP A 12 -11.13 4.25 -8.92
N PHE A 13 -12.31 3.64 -8.89
CA PHE A 13 -12.45 2.19 -9.09
C PHE A 13 -11.90 1.69 -10.44
N GLU A 14 -12.14 2.41 -11.53
CA GLU A 14 -11.62 2.03 -12.85
C GLU A 14 -10.09 2.22 -12.92
N GLY A 15 -9.60 3.30 -12.30
CA GLY A 15 -8.18 3.56 -12.08
C GLY A 15 -7.50 2.44 -11.29
N LEU A 16 -8.10 1.99 -10.19
CA LEU A 16 -7.62 0.90 -9.35
C LEU A 16 -7.53 -0.42 -10.12
N LEU A 17 -8.58 -0.77 -10.86
CA LEU A 17 -8.58 -1.98 -11.70
C LEU A 17 -7.45 -1.95 -12.74
N SER A 18 -7.27 -0.81 -13.40
CA SER A 18 -6.20 -0.61 -14.38
C SER A 18 -4.82 -0.70 -13.73
N TYR A 19 -4.65 -0.10 -12.56
CA TYR A 19 -3.42 -0.14 -11.77
C TYR A 19 -3.07 -1.57 -11.34
N LEU A 20 -4.02 -2.30 -10.77
CA LEU A 20 -3.82 -3.68 -10.31
C LEU A 20 -3.54 -4.64 -11.48
N ARG A 21 -4.11 -4.42 -12.66
CA ARG A 21 -3.74 -5.19 -13.86
C ARG A 21 -2.30 -4.97 -14.30
N SER A 22 -1.73 -3.77 -14.04
CA SER A 22 -0.36 -3.42 -14.42
C SER A 22 0.68 -3.82 -13.37
N LYS A 23 0.46 -3.45 -12.09
CA LYS A 23 1.42 -3.63 -11.00
C LYS A 23 1.11 -4.82 -10.10
N THR A 24 -0.11 -5.36 -10.13
CA THR A 24 -0.56 -6.56 -9.38
C THR A 24 -0.50 -6.46 -7.86
N ARG A 25 -0.28 -5.25 -7.34
CA ARG A 25 -0.14 -4.97 -5.92
C ARG A 25 -0.40 -3.51 -5.63
N VAL A 26 -0.96 -3.20 -4.47
CA VAL A 26 -1.13 -1.83 -3.98
C VAL A 26 -1.35 -1.88 -2.46
N PHE A 27 -0.93 -0.84 -1.75
CA PHE A 27 -1.34 -0.61 -0.37
C PHE A 27 -2.61 0.23 -0.35
N MET A 28 -3.51 -0.06 0.57
CA MET A 28 -4.81 0.55 0.70
C MET A 28 -5.04 0.87 2.17
N ASP A 29 -5.20 2.15 2.49
CA ASP A 29 -5.57 2.65 3.81
C ASP A 29 -7.09 2.89 3.84
N VAL A 30 -7.76 2.35 4.86
CA VAL A 30 -9.20 2.51 5.06
C VAL A 30 -9.44 2.79 6.54
N ASP A 31 -9.99 3.96 6.86
CA ASP A 31 -10.29 4.37 8.23
C ASP A 31 -9.06 4.28 9.18
N GLY A 32 -7.84 4.47 8.66
CA GLY A 32 -6.59 4.36 9.42
C GLY A 32 -6.08 2.92 9.61
N HIS A 33 -6.71 1.94 8.97
CA HIS A 33 -6.25 0.56 8.89
C HIS A 33 -5.55 0.31 7.55
N GLU A 34 -4.36 -0.28 7.59
CA GLU A 34 -3.58 -0.53 6.39
C GLU A 34 -3.75 -1.97 5.90
N TYR A 35 -4.10 -2.07 4.61
CA TYR A 35 -4.29 -3.33 3.90
C TYR A 35 -3.39 -3.41 2.68
N TYR A 36 -2.97 -4.62 2.35
CA TYR A 36 -2.13 -4.92 1.20
C TYR A 36 -2.87 -5.82 0.23
N VAL A 37 -3.24 -5.27 -0.93
CA VAL A 37 -3.86 -6.02 -2.02
C VAL A 37 -2.75 -6.55 -2.91
N THR A 38 -2.72 -7.86 -3.16
CA THR A 38 -1.66 -8.47 -3.97
C THR A 38 -2.13 -9.69 -4.73
N HIS A 39 -1.51 -9.92 -5.89
CA HIS A 39 -1.58 -11.17 -6.63
C HIS A 39 -0.25 -11.91 -6.49
N THR A 40 -0.25 -13.09 -5.87
CA THR A 40 0.95 -13.93 -5.72
C THR A 40 0.54 -15.40 -5.66
N ASP A 41 1.39 -16.29 -6.17
CA ASP A 41 1.13 -17.74 -6.22
C ASP A 41 -0.13 -18.11 -7.03
N GLY A 42 -0.56 -17.24 -7.95
CA GLY A 42 -1.75 -17.44 -8.80
C GLY A 42 -3.07 -17.03 -8.15
N TYR A 43 -3.03 -16.39 -6.97
CA TYR A 43 -4.22 -15.94 -6.25
C TYR A 43 -4.12 -14.45 -5.90
N TRP A 44 -5.27 -13.80 -5.98
CA TRP A 44 -5.53 -12.48 -5.44
C TRP A 44 -5.96 -12.60 -3.98
N ARG A 45 -5.47 -11.67 -3.15
CA ARG A 45 -5.80 -11.59 -1.73
C ARG A 45 -5.62 -10.18 -1.19
N VAL A 46 -6.35 -9.88 -0.13
CA VAL A 46 -6.13 -8.74 0.76
C VAL A 46 -5.49 -9.25 2.04
N GLN A 47 -4.47 -8.55 2.49
CA GLN A 47 -3.75 -8.87 3.72
C GLN A 47 -3.79 -7.68 4.67
N ASP A 48 -3.92 -7.95 5.96
CA ASP A 48 -3.87 -6.98 7.04
C ASP A 48 -2.40 -6.66 7.39
N CYS A 49 -1.99 -5.40 7.24
CA CYS A 49 -0.63 -4.96 7.50
C CYS A 49 -0.32 -4.80 8.99
N GLU A 50 -1.34 -4.59 9.83
CA GLU A 50 -1.19 -4.41 11.27
C GLU A 50 -0.99 -5.76 11.98
N ARG A 51 -1.33 -6.86 11.31
CA ARG A 51 -1.21 -8.21 11.84
C ARG A 51 -0.16 -9.02 11.10
N LEU A 52 0.86 -9.44 11.85
CA LEU A 52 1.89 -10.35 11.38
C LEU A 52 1.66 -11.77 11.95
N ASN A 53 1.82 -12.78 11.10
CA ASN A 53 1.87 -14.18 11.55
C ASN A 53 3.24 -14.55 12.15
N ASP A 54 3.38 -15.78 12.65
CA ASP A 54 4.64 -16.31 13.21
C ASP A 54 5.85 -16.26 12.25
N LYS A 55 5.60 -16.03 10.96
CA LYS A 55 6.64 -15.91 9.91
C LYS A 55 6.95 -14.45 9.55
N GLY A 56 6.40 -13.48 10.28
CA GLY A 56 6.56 -12.05 10.02
C GLY A 56 5.93 -11.61 8.69
N ARG A 57 4.84 -12.28 8.26
CA ARG A 57 4.10 -11.92 7.04
C ARG A 57 2.72 -11.39 7.41
N PHE A 58 2.22 -10.43 6.61
CA PHE A 58 0.85 -9.95 6.71
C PHE A 58 -0.15 -11.11 6.66
N VAL A 59 -1.16 -11.05 7.52
CA VAL A 59 -2.20 -12.07 7.63
C VAL A 59 -3.24 -11.85 6.54
N ASP A 60 -3.66 -12.90 5.84
CA ASP A 60 -4.79 -12.84 4.92
C ASP A 60 -6.10 -12.48 5.66
N CYS A 61 -6.81 -11.48 5.15
CA CYS A 61 -8.14 -11.07 5.65
C CYS A 61 -9.26 -11.30 4.63
N SER A 62 -8.91 -11.59 3.36
CA SER A 62 -9.86 -12.02 2.33
C SER A 62 -9.67 -13.50 1.97
N GLU A 63 -10.68 -14.10 1.34
CA GLU A 63 -10.48 -15.39 0.66
C GLU A 63 -9.49 -15.27 -0.50
N LEU A 64 -8.89 -16.41 -0.87
CA LEU A 64 -8.00 -16.53 -2.02
C LEU A 64 -8.83 -16.75 -3.28
N VAL A 65 -8.80 -15.80 -4.20
CA VAL A 65 -9.56 -15.87 -5.46
C VAL A 65 -8.62 -15.83 -6.67
N THR A 66 -9.08 -16.35 -7.80
CA THR A 66 -8.22 -16.50 -8.99
C THR A 66 -8.23 -15.31 -9.92
N THR A 67 -9.23 -14.44 -9.82
CA THR A 67 -9.38 -13.30 -10.71
C THR A 67 -9.57 -12.00 -9.95
N LEU A 68 -9.10 -10.90 -10.55
CA LEU A 68 -9.25 -9.56 -9.99
C LEU A 68 -10.74 -9.15 -9.81
N PRO A 69 -11.65 -9.41 -10.77
CA PRO A 69 -13.08 -9.11 -10.58
C PRO A 69 -13.70 -9.84 -9.39
N GLU A 70 -13.31 -11.09 -9.14
CA GLU A 70 -13.76 -11.81 -7.94
C GLU A 70 -13.27 -11.11 -6.67
N LEU A 71 -12.02 -10.67 -6.62
CA LEU A 71 -11.44 -10.02 -5.44
C LEU A 71 -12.15 -8.71 -5.11
N VAL A 72 -12.38 -7.87 -6.13
CA VAL A 72 -12.90 -6.52 -5.87
C VAL A 72 -14.35 -6.50 -5.44
N GLU A 73 -15.13 -7.53 -5.79
CA GLU A 73 -16.52 -7.71 -5.38
C GLU A 73 -16.66 -8.60 -4.13
N LEU A 74 -15.59 -9.26 -3.69
CA LEU A 74 -15.60 -10.13 -2.51
C LEU A 74 -15.75 -9.28 -1.24
N PRO A 75 -16.74 -9.53 -0.37
CA PRO A 75 -16.81 -8.88 0.93
C PRO A 75 -15.76 -9.47 1.88
N TRP A 76 -14.91 -8.60 2.46
CA TRP A 76 -13.83 -9.03 3.36
C TRP A 76 -13.69 -8.14 4.61
N LEU A 77 -14.15 -6.89 4.58
CA LEU A 77 -14.11 -5.97 5.71
C LEU A 77 -15.52 -5.51 6.09
N ASP A 78 -16.05 -5.98 7.22
CA ASP A 78 -17.39 -5.64 7.71
C ASP A 78 -18.51 -5.81 6.65
N GLY A 79 -18.35 -6.79 5.75
CA GLY A 79 -19.28 -7.05 4.65
C GLY A 79 -19.12 -6.13 3.44
N LYS A 80 -18.14 -5.23 3.44
CA LYS A 80 -17.77 -4.37 2.31
C LYS A 80 -16.68 -5.02 1.47
N SER A 81 -16.73 -4.77 0.17
CA SER A 81 -15.75 -5.22 -0.81
C SER A 81 -14.70 -4.13 -1.09
N VAL A 82 -13.64 -4.45 -1.85
CA VAL A 82 -12.67 -3.43 -2.27
C VAL A 82 -13.36 -2.34 -3.10
N HIS A 83 -14.33 -2.72 -3.94
CA HIS A 83 -15.12 -1.79 -4.73
C HIS A 83 -15.89 -0.79 -3.83
N ASP A 84 -16.58 -1.28 -2.80
CA ASP A 84 -17.31 -0.42 -1.85
C ASP A 84 -16.39 0.53 -1.08
N LEU A 85 -15.16 0.07 -0.78
CA LEU A 85 -14.19 0.83 0.01
C LEU A 85 -13.39 1.83 -0.82
N THR A 86 -13.34 1.67 -2.14
CA THR A 86 -12.47 2.47 -3.02
C THR A 86 -12.74 3.98 -2.88
N ASP A 87 -13.99 4.39 -2.67
CA ASP A 87 -14.36 5.81 -2.54
C ASP A 87 -13.83 6.47 -1.26
N CYS A 88 -13.64 5.69 -0.20
CA CYS A 88 -13.15 6.16 1.10
C CYS A 88 -11.71 5.73 1.40
N ALA A 89 -11.06 5.01 0.49
CA ALA A 89 -9.74 4.45 0.67
C ALA A 89 -8.66 5.37 0.09
N THR A 90 -7.50 5.40 0.74
CA THR A 90 -6.29 6.03 0.20
C THR A 90 -5.33 4.96 -0.29
N PHE A 91 -4.90 5.07 -1.55
CA PHE A 91 -4.01 4.07 -2.15
C PHE A 91 -2.57 4.54 -2.15
N TYR A 92 -1.65 3.59 -2.05
CA TYR A 92 -0.22 3.87 -2.08
C TYR A 92 0.50 2.82 -2.91
N GLU A 93 1.52 3.26 -3.64
CA GLU A 93 2.35 2.34 -4.41
C GLU A 93 3.08 1.37 -3.49
N SER A 94 3.17 0.11 -3.92
CA SER A 94 4.09 -0.84 -3.32
C SER A 94 5.43 -0.80 -4.06
N ILE A 95 6.39 -0.06 -3.52
CA ILE A 95 7.76 0.03 -4.02
C ILE A 95 8.48 -1.30 -3.73
N GLN A 96 9.06 -1.91 -4.75
CA GLN A 96 10.06 -2.95 -4.58
C GLN A 96 11.40 -2.40 -5.05
N GLU A 97 12.42 -2.43 -4.20
CA GLU A 97 13.80 -2.20 -4.63
C GLU A 97 14.12 -3.11 -5.83
N GLY A 98 14.41 -2.50 -6.98
CA GLY A 98 14.74 -3.20 -8.23
C GLY A 98 13.62 -3.35 -9.26
N TRP A 99 12.40 -2.82 -9.04
CA TRP A 99 11.35 -2.80 -10.07
C TRP A 99 11.39 -1.49 -10.85
N VAL A 100 12.05 -1.50 -12.01
CA VAL A 100 12.11 -0.34 -12.92
C VAL A 100 10.87 -0.38 -13.81
N THR A 101 10.01 0.63 -13.72
CA THR A 101 8.95 0.84 -14.73
C THR A 101 9.59 0.97 -16.11
N PRO A 102 8.99 0.41 -17.18
CA PRO A 102 9.56 0.51 -18.53
C PRO A 102 9.72 1.95 -19.05
N ASP A 103 9.13 2.93 -18.37
CA ASP A 103 9.26 4.36 -18.66
C ASP A 103 10.44 5.06 -17.94
N GLY A 104 11.23 4.34 -17.14
CA GLY A 104 12.48 4.88 -16.57
C GLY A 104 12.31 6.03 -15.57
N VAL A 105 11.09 6.37 -15.15
CA VAL A 105 10.86 7.28 -14.03
C VAL A 105 11.12 6.50 -12.75
N GLU A 106 12.31 6.70 -12.18
CA GLU A 106 12.62 6.24 -10.83
C GLU A 106 11.60 6.86 -9.87
N PRO A 107 11.02 6.09 -8.93
CA PRO A 107 10.21 6.69 -7.89
C PRO A 107 11.14 7.61 -7.10
N VAL A 108 10.91 8.92 -7.22
CA VAL A 108 11.51 9.92 -6.35
C VAL A 108 11.16 9.50 -4.93
N ALA A 109 12.12 8.94 -4.21
CA ALA A 109 12.05 8.80 -2.78
C ALA A 109 11.79 10.23 -2.27
N ALA A 110 10.58 10.47 -1.79
CA ALA A 110 10.24 11.69 -1.11
C ALA A 110 11.26 11.82 0.04
N GLU A 111 12.19 12.75 -0.12
CA GLU A 111 13.10 13.16 0.95
C GLU A 111 12.23 13.53 2.14
N ALA A 112 12.26 12.67 3.16
CA ALA A 112 11.76 13.00 4.47
C ALA A 112 12.42 14.31 4.88
N ALA A 113 11.62 15.36 4.93
CA ALA A 113 11.99 16.63 5.50
C ALA A 113 12.28 16.40 6.98
N GLU A 114 13.57 16.22 7.32
CA GLU A 114 14.04 16.34 8.69
C GLU A 114 13.87 17.81 9.12
N ALA A 115 12.74 18.08 9.76
CA ALA A 115 12.50 19.32 10.48
C ALA A 115 13.19 19.26 11.84
N GLU A 116 14.16 20.15 11.99
CA GLU A 116 14.46 20.96 13.19
C GLU A 116 14.82 20.24 14.52
N GLU A 117 16.10 20.36 14.92
CA GLU A 117 16.40 20.74 16.29
C GLU A 117 17.65 21.65 16.31
N ALA A 118 17.43 22.96 16.23
CA ALA A 118 18.41 23.96 16.59
C ALA A 118 18.41 24.08 18.12
N THR A 119 19.26 23.32 18.81
CA THR A 119 19.59 23.62 20.22
C THR A 119 20.76 24.59 20.26
N GLU A 120 20.41 25.88 20.36
CA GLU A 120 21.32 26.92 20.80
C GLU A 120 21.61 26.70 22.28
N VAL A 121 22.83 26.28 22.63
CA VAL A 121 23.35 26.46 23.99
C VAL A 121 24.68 27.20 23.89
N ALA A 122 24.58 28.50 24.15
CA ALA A 122 25.67 29.35 24.54
C ALA A 122 26.42 28.75 25.75
N THR A 123 27.74 28.68 25.65
CA THR A 123 28.59 28.91 26.82
C THR A 123 29.79 29.72 26.38
N ALA A 124 29.87 30.91 26.95
CA ALA A 124 31.02 31.78 26.93
C ALA A 124 32.10 31.28 27.89
N GLU A 125 33.29 31.88 27.74
CA GLU A 125 34.44 31.87 28.65
C GLU A 125 35.25 30.55 28.67
N GLU A 126 36.59 30.55 28.55
CA GLU A 126 37.63 31.56 28.85
C GLU A 126 38.84 31.38 27.90
#